data_AF-A0A3N5RN97-F1
#
_entry.id   AF-A0A3N5RN97-F1
#
_cell.length_a   1.000
_cell.length_b   1.000
_cell.length_c   1.000
_cell.angle_alpha   90.00
_cell.angle_beta   90.00
_cell.angle_gamma   90.00
#
_symmetry.space_group_name_H-M   'P 1'
#
loop_
_entity.id
_entity.type
_entity.pdbx_description
1 polymer ?
#
loop_
_entity_poly.entity_id
_entity_poly.type
_entity_poly.pdbx_seq_one_letter_code
_entity_poly.pdbx_strand_id
1 'polypeptide(L)' 'MAAPDSSVLIRVGHSPDPDDAFMFHALANDKIDTGRYRFTHELQDIETLNRRALKGE' A
#
# COMPACT_ATOMS: atom_id res chain seq x y z
N MET A 1 7.80 30.05 0.36
CA MET A 1 6.46 29.57 0.00
C MET A 1 6.64 28.14 -0.48
N ALA A 2 6.30 27.14 0.34
CA ALA A 2 6.49 25.74 -0.01
C ALA A 2 5.59 25.38 -1.20
N ALA A 3 6.14 24.70 -2.21
CA ALA A 3 5.38 24.21 -3.35
C ALA A 3 4.22 23.32 -2.86
N PRO A 4 3.08 23.28 -3.57
CA PRO A 4 1.99 22.37 -3.21
C PRO A 4 2.54 20.95 -3.16
N ASP A 5 2.45 20.33 -1.99
CA ASP A 5 2.87 18.95 -1.77
C ASP A 5 1.95 18.08 -2.61
N SER A 6 2.40 17.74 -3.83
CA SER A 6 1.64 16.96 -4.81
C SER A 6 1.70 15.48 -4.44
N SER A 7 1.24 15.20 -3.22
CA SER A 7 1.25 13.84 -2.68
C SER A 7 0.25 12.98 -3.44
N VAL A 8 0.68 11.80 -3.87
CA VAL A 8 -0.16 10.82 -4.56
C VAL A 8 -0.47 9.69 -3.59
N LEU A 9 -1.74 9.53 -3.23
CA LEU A 9 -2.19 8.45 -2.37
C LEU A 9 -2.39 7.16 -3.17
N ILE A 10 -1.74 6.09 -2.76
CA ILE A 10 -1.82 4.75 -3.35
C ILE A 10 -2.40 3.79 -2.30
N ARG A 11 -3.41 3.01 -2.70
CA ARG A 11 -3.93 1.89 -1.92
C ARG A 11 -3.19 0.62 -2.29
N VAL A 12 -2.64 -0.07 -1.30
CA VAL A 12 -1.89 -1.33 -1.50
C VAL A 12 -2.64 -2.43 -0.75
N GLY A 13 -3.19 -3.37 -1.50
CA GLY A 13 -3.80 -4.58 -0.96
C GLY A 13 -2.76 -5.68 -0.80
N HIS A 14 -2.70 -6.29 0.38
CA HIS A 14 -1.87 -7.49 0.63
C HIS A 14 -2.55 -8.40 1.66
N SER A 15 -2.11 -9.65 1.74
CA SER A 15 -2.66 -10.56 2.73
C SER A 15 -2.17 -10.21 4.13
N PRO A 16 -2.87 -10.67 5.19
CA PRO A 16 -2.39 -10.57 6.56
C PRO A 16 -1.33 -11.64 6.90
N ASP A 17 -0.82 -12.38 5.92
CA ASP A 17 0.15 -13.45 6.15
C ASP A 17 1.51 -12.87 6.61
N PRO A 18 2.28 -13.61 7.44
CA PRO A 18 3.51 -13.09 8.03
C PRO A 18 4.58 -12.69 7.02
N ASP A 19 4.64 -13.37 5.88
CA ASP A 19 5.55 -13.05 4.78
C ASP A 19 5.19 -11.70 4.13
N ASP A 20 3.90 -11.43 3.88
CA ASP A 20 3.43 -10.12 3.41
C ASP A 20 3.69 -9.02 4.45
N ALA A 21 3.41 -9.28 5.73
CA ALA A 21 3.69 -8.34 6.80
C ALA A 21 5.19 -7.99 6.88
N PHE A 22 6.06 -8.97 6.66
CA PHE A 22 7.51 -8.76 6.60
C PHE A 22 7.91 -7.95 5.35
N MET A 23 7.40 -8.31 4.18
CA MET A 23 7.71 -7.62 2.92
C MET A 23 7.31 -6.14 2.94
N PHE A 24 6.12 -5.83 3.48
CA PHE A 24 5.61 -4.45 3.52
C PHE A 24 5.98 -3.67 4.78
N HIS A 25 6.70 -4.28 5.73
CA HIS A 25 7.00 -3.67 7.03
C HIS A 25 7.60 -2.27 6.92
N ALA A 26 8.61 -2.12 6.06
CA ALA A 26 9.33 -0.86 5.91
C ALA A 26 8.44 0.25 5.30
N LEU A 27 7.54 -0.13 4.39
CA LEU A 27 6.59 0.79 3.77
C LEU A 27 5.49 1.21 4.75
N ALA A 28 4.92 0.26 5.50
CA ALA A 28 3.85 0.49 6.45
C ALA A 28 4.28 1.27 7.71
N ASN A 29 5.58 1.28 8.02
CA ASN A 29 6.14 1.93 9.21
C ASN A 29 7.05 3.13 8.87
N ASP A 30 6.90 3.71 7.68
CA ASP A 30 7.63 4.90 7.21
C ASP A 30 9.16 4.78 7.37
N LYS A 31 9.70 3.58 7.12
CA LYS A 31 11.14 3.28 7.23
C LYS A 31 11.92 3.54 5.95
N ILE A 32 11.23 3.91 4.87
CA ILE A 32 11.81 4.23 3.57
C ILE A 32 11.23 5.54 3.04
N ASP A 33 12.04 6.31 2.32
CA ASP A 33 11.58 7.53 1.65
C ASP A 33 10.76 7.16 0.41
N THR A 34 9.49 7.56 0.41
CA THR A 34 8.54 7.33 -0.69
C THR A 34 8.36 8.55 -1.58
N GLY A 35 9.11 9.63 -1.33
CA GLY A 35 8.99 10.90 -2.03
C GLY A 35 7.57 11.46 -1.93
N ARG A 36 6.93 11.66 -3.08
CA ARG A 36 5.55 12.17 -3.15
C ARG A 36 4.48 11.10 -2.90
N TYR A 37 4.84 9.82 -2.85
CA TYR A 37 3.84 8.76 -2.70
C TYR A 37 3.47 8.59 -1.22
N ARG A 38 2.19 8.39 -0.97
CA ARG A 38 1.64 8.04 0.34
C ARG A 38 0.86 6.74 0.20
N PHE A 39 0.92 5.89 1.22
CA PHE A 39 0.39 4.54 1.13
C PHE A 39 -0.67 4.31 2.19
N THR A 40 -1.78 3.69 1.78
CA THR A 40 -2.79 3.12 2.68
C THR A 40 -2.86 1.63 2.42
N HIS A 41 -2.72 0.84 3.47
CA HIS A 41 -2.67 -0.61 3.39
C HIS A 41 -4.06 -1.20 3.61
N GLU A 42 -4.44 -2.18 2.80
CA GLU A 42 -5.69 -2.91 2.95
C GLU A 42 -5.40 -4.41 3.06
N LEU A 43 -5.69 -4.98 4.23
CA LEU A 43 -5.49 -6.39 4.50
C LEU A 43 -6.72 -7.17 4.05
N GLN A 44 -6.55 -8.09 3.10
CA GLN A 44 -7.60 -8.99 2.63
C GLN A 44 -6.99 -10.33 2.22
N ASP A 45 -7.77 -11.42 2.24
CA ASP A 45 -7.30 -12.71 1.73
C ASP A 45 -6.98 -12.65 0.23
N ILE A 46 -6.07 -13.52 -0.22
CA ILE A 46 -5.56 -13.50 -1.60
C ILE A 46 -6.66 -13.73 -2.64
N GLU A 47 -7.68 -14.53 -2.35
CA GLU A 47 -8.78 -14.80 -3.26
C GLU A 47 -9.69 -13.57 -3.42
N THR A 48 -9.97 -12.85 -2.33
CA THR A 48 -10.66 -11.56 -2.38
C THR A 48 -9.87 -10.54 -3.19
N LEU A 49 -8.56 -10.44 -2.99
CA LEU A 49 -7.70 -9.55 -3.78
C LEU A 49 -7.71 -9.92 -5.28
N ASN A 50 -7.62 -11.21 -5.62
CA ASN A 50 -7.70 -11.68 -7.01
C ASN A 50 -9.03 -11.29 -7.67
N ARG A 51 -10.15 -11.45 -6.96
CA ARG A 51 -11.48 -11.06 -7.48
C ARG A 51 -11.61 -9.56 -7.69
N ARG A 52 -11.01 -8.74 -6.83
CA ARG A 52 -10.99 -7.27 -6.96
C ARG A 52 -10.11 -6.83 -8.12
N ALA A 53 -8.97 -7.49 -8.33
CA ALA A 53 -8.09 -7.22 -9.46
C ALA A 53 -8.81 -7.42 -10.81
N LEU A 54 -9.68 -8.42 -10.93
CA LEU A 54 -10.52 -8.63 -12.12
C LEU A 54 -11.52 -7.49 -12.39
N LYS A 55 -11.85 -6.69 -11.37
CA LYS A 55 -12.76 -5.55 -11.46
C LYS A 55 -12.04 -4.20 -11.55
N GLY A 56 -10.71 -4.17 -11.39
CA GLY A 56 -9.93 -2.94 -11.32
C GLY A 56 -10.18 -2.13 -10.03
N GLU A 57 -10.55 -2.81 -8.95
CA GLU A 57 -10.82 -2.23 -7.62
C GLU A 57 -9.61 -2.18 -6.69
#